data_AF-I2J9W5-F1
#
_entry.id   AF-I2J9W5-F1
#
_cell.length_a   1.000
_cell.length_b   1.000
_cell.length_c   1.000
_cell.angle_alpha   90.00
_cell.angle_beta   90.00
_cell.angle_gamma   90.00
#
_symmetry.space_group_name_H-M   'P 1'
#
loop_
_entity.id
_entity.type
_entity.pdbx_description
1 polymer ?
#
loop_
_entity_poly.entity_id
_entity_poly.type
_entity_poly.pdbx_seq_one_letter_code
_entity_poly.pdbx_strand_id
1 'polypeptide(L)'
;MELDKFKTMMNVRERMTYFLRFQRMAGSENQVTIDEEAWELVLPDQWNLSGEHEKAIREGLEIFAHDINKIENKRARKYFIIHYCYMRKKTVSECVEMAGTSSTSYHRYKQIAVLNFARIHQNGELEAYK
;
A
#
# COMPACT_ATOMS: atom_id res chain seq x y z
N MET A 1 6.57 -22.71 13.08
CA MET A 1 7.44 -22.14 12.04
C MET A 1 7.60 -20.65 12.31
N GLU A 2 8.81 -20.10 12.29
CA GLU A 2 9.05 -18.68 12.59
C GLU A 2 8.88 -17.84 11.32
N LEU A 3 8.22 -16.68 11.41
CA LEU A 3 8.09 -15.75 10.29
C LEU A 3 9.46 -15.14 9.93
N ASP A 4 9.89 -15.30 8.68
CA ASP A 4 11.00 -14.55 8.10
C ASP A 4 10.54 -13.13 7.77
N LYS A 5 10.74 -12.23 8.73
CA LYS A 5 10.37 -10.81 8.59
C LYS A 5 11.09 -10.13 7.44
N PHE A 6 12.36 -10.47 7.18
CA PHE A 6 13.13 -9.81 6.12
C PHE A 6 12.57 -10.19 4.75
N LYS A 7 12.36 -11.48 4.51
CA LYS A 7 11.79 -11.97 3.25
C LYS A 7 10.35 -11.51 3.06
N THR A 8 9.54 -11.51 4.12
CA THR A 8 8.17 -10.97 4.09
C THR A 8 8.15 -9.48 3.70
N MET A 9 9.05 -8.66 4.28
CA MET A 9 9.14 -7.24 3.90
C MET A 9 9.55 -7.04 2.44
N MET A 10 10.42 -7.92 1.91
CA MET A 10 10.81 -7.89 0.49
C MET A 10 9.64 -8.24 -0.43
N ASN A 11 8.86 -9.27 -0.08
CA ASN A 11 7.64 -9.65 -0.81
C ASN A 11 6.64 -8.48 -0.89
N VAL A 12 6.41 -7.77 0.22
CA VAL A 12 5.53 -6.58 0.22
C VAL A 12 6.07 -5.47 -0.64
N ARG A 13 7.38 -5.19 -0.58
CA ARG A 13 8.01 -4.16 -1.40
C ARG A 13 7.84 -4.46 -2.89
N GLU A 14 8.04 -5.71 -3.29
CA GLU A 14 7.81 -6.16 -4.66
C GLU A 14 6.33 -6.04 -5.04
N ARG A 15 5.42 -6.51 -4.18
CA ARG A 15 3.98 -6.43 -4.40
C ARG A 15 3.48 -4.99 -4.61
N MET A 16 4.00 -4.02 -3.85
CA MET A 16 3.64 -2.60 -4.03
C MET A 16 4.10 -2.00 -5.37
N THR A 17 5.04 -2.64 -6.08
CA THR A 17 5.36 -2.21 -7.46
C THR A 17 4.20 -2.49 -8.43
N TYR A 18 3.42 -3.54 -8.19
CA TYR A 18 2.22 -3.85 -8.96
C TYR A 18 1.11 -2.84 -8.70
N PHE A 19 0.91 -2.41 -7.45
CA PHE A 19 -0.02 -1.33 -7.12
C PHE A 19 0.28 -0.07 -7.94
N LEU A 20 1.54 0.40 -7.91
CA LEU A 20 1.95 1.59 -8.68
C LEU A 20 1.86 1.37 -10.19
N ARG A 21 2.03 0.13 -10.67
CA ARG A 21 1.82 -0.20 -12.08
C ARG A 21 0.34 -0.09 -12.45
N PHE A 22 -0.57 -0.64 -11.64
CA PHE A 22 -2.00 -0.51 -11.88
C PHE A 22 -2.45 0.95 -11.84
N GLN A 23 -1.97 1.75 -10.89
CA GLN A 23 -2.22 3.21 -10.84
C GLN A 23 -1.80 3.94 -12.13
N ARG A 24 -0.64 3.58 -12.70
CA ARG A 24 -0.19 4.13 -13.99
C ARG A 24 -1.05 3.67 -15.15
N MET A 25 -1.41 2.39 -15.18
CA MET A 25 -2.22 1.80 -16.26
C MET A 25 -3.67 2.28 -16.24
N ALA A 26 -4.20 2.62 -15.06
CA ALA A 26 -5.55 3.13 -14.91
C ALA A 26 -5.74 4.52 -15.57
N GLY A 27 -4.66 5.31 -15.68
CA GLY A 27 -4.74 6.70 -16.10
C GLY A 27 -5.29 7.61 -15.01
N SER A 28 -5.06 8.92 -15.11
CA SER A 28 -5.33 9.90 -14.05
C SER A 28 -6.79 9.93 -13.57
N GLU A 29 -7.74 9.65 -14.46
CA GLU A 29 -9.17 9.66 -14.15
C GLU A 29 -9.61 8.48 -13.27
N ASN A 30 -8.82 7.40 -13.25
CA ASN A 30 -9.15 6.15 -12.56
C ASN A 30 -8.19 5.84 -11.40
N GLN A 31 -7.34 6.80 -11.02
CA GLN A 31 -6.39 6.59 -9.94
C GLN A 31 -7.10 6.49 -8.58
N VAL A 32 -6.65 5.54 -7.76
CA VAL A 32 -7.07 5.48 -6.36
C VAL A 32 -6.42 6.65 -5.64
N THR A 33 -7.23 7.49 -5.02
CA THR A 33 -6.78 8.70 -4.32
C THR A 33 -6.53 8.40 -2.84
N ILE A 34 -5.88 9.33 -2.16
CA ILE A 34 -5.61 9.25 -0.72
C ILE A 34 -6.49 10.26 -0.02
N ASP A 35 -7.34 9.79 0.88
CA ASP A 35 -7.96 10.63 1.90
C ASP A 35 -6.94 10.84 3.02
N GLU A 36 -6.35 12.04 3.11
CA GLU A 36 -5.35 12.37 4.12
C GLU A 36 -5.96 12.69 5.51
N GLU A 37 -7.27 12.84 5.62
CA GLU A 37 -7.97 12.98 6.91
C GLU A 37 -8.16 11.60 7.55
N ALA A 38 -8.71 10.65 6.79
CA ALA A 38 -8.93 9.28 7.25
C ALA A 38 -7.67 8.38 7.16
N TRP A 39 -6.68 8.79 6.35
CA TRP A 39 -5.55 7.96 5.89
C TRP A 39 -6.04 6.65 5.30
N GLU A 40 -6.87 6.77 4.26
CA GLU A 40 -7.48 5.67 3.52
C GLU A 40 -7.32 5.87 2.02
N LEU A 41 -7.32 4.77 1.29
CA LEU A 41 -7.35 4.77 -0.17
C LEU A 41 -8.81 4.81 -0.64
N VAL A 42 -9.12 5.76 -1.52
CA VAL A 42 -10.47 6.00 -2.04
C VAL A 42 -10.49 5.64 -3.53
N LEU A 43 -11.32 4.66 -3.87
CA LEU A 43 -11.55 4.24 -5.25
C LEU A 43 -12.31 5.33 -6.02
N PRO A 44 -12.13 5.43 -7.35
CA PRO A 44 -12.93 6.34 -8.16
C PRO A 44 -14.42 5.92 -8.14
N ASP A 45 -15.32 6.91 -8.17
CA ASP A 45 -16.78 6.67 -8.20
C ASP A 45 -17.23 5.98 -9.50
N GLN A 46 -16.49 6.20 -10.58
CA GLN A 46 -16.73 5.62 -11.90
C GLN A 46 -15.40 5.19 -12.52
N TRP A 47 -15.41 4.04 -13.19
CA TRP A 47 -14.25 3.52 -13.93
C TRP A 47 -14.41 3.85 -15.42
N ASN A 48 -13.60 4.77 -15.90
CA ASN A 48 -13.39 5.07 -17.31
C ASN A 48 -12.22 4.26 -17.86
N LEU A 49 -12.25 2.95 -17.64
CA LEU A 49 -11.24 2.03 -18.16
C LEU A 49 -11.73 1.44 -19.49
N SER A 50 -10.81 1.21 -20.41
CA SER A 50 -11.11 0.52 -21.66
C SER A 50 -9.93 -0.33 -22.10
N GLY A 51 -10.20 -1.53 -22.60
CA GLY A 51 -9.19 -2.41 -23.21
C GLY A 51 -8.96 -3.71 -22.45
N GLU A 52 -8.04 -4.53 -22.97
CA GLU A 52 -7.83 -5.93 -22.54
C GLU A 52 -7.46 -6.08 -21.05
N HIS A 53 -6.84 -5.07 -20.45
CA HIS A 53 -6.36 -5.12 -19.07
C HIS A 53 -7.31 -4.46 -18.06
N GLU A 54 -8.46 -3.93 -18.48
CA GLU A 54 -9.41 -3.21 -17.62
C GLU A 54 -9.73 -4.00 -16.34
N LYS A 55 -10.15 -5.26 -16.50
CA LYS A 55 -10.55 -6.11 -15.38
C LYS A 55 -9.42 -6.30 -14.38
N ALA A 56 -8.21 -6.59 -14.87
CA ALA A 56 -7.04 -6.81 -14.02
C ALA A 56 -6.61 -5.54 -13.28
N ILE A 57 -6.70 -4.37 -13.93
CA ILE A 57 -6.39 -3.07 -13.30
C ILE A 57 -7.39 -2.80 -12.18
N ARG A 58 -8.69 -2.90 -12.49
CA ARG A 58 -9.76 -2.63 -11.54
C ARG A 58 -9.68 -3.56 -10.34
N GLU A 59 -9.69 -4.88 -10.56
CA GLU A 59 -9.64 -5.88 -9.48
C GLU A 59 -8.36 -5.72 -8.65
N GLY A 60 -7.22 -5.46 -9.31
CA GLY A 60 -5.96 -5.19 -8.63
C GLY A 60 -6.05 -3.99 -7.68
N LEU A 61 -6.53 -2.84 -8.18
CA LEU A 61 -6.68 -1.63 -7.38
C LEU A 61 -7.70 -1.78 -6.25
N GLU A 62 -8.82 -2.46 -6.50
CA GLU A 62 -9.84 -2.77 -5.49
C GLU A 62 -9.26 -3.62 -4.35
N ILE A 63 -8.51 -4.70 -4.68
CA ILE A 63 -7.84 -5.55 -3.68
C ILE A 63 -6.83 -4.73 -2.87
N PHE A 64 -5.96 -3.95 -3.51
CA PHE A 64 -4.97 -3.14 -2.81
C PHE A 64 -5.62 -2.11 -1.88
N ALA A 65 -6.61 -1.36 -2.37
CA ALA A 65 -7.31 -0.35 -1.58
C ALA A 65 -7.97 -0.98 -0.35
N HIS A 66 -8.70 -2.08 -0.56
CA HIS A 66 -9.35 -2.82 0.51
C HIS A 66 -8.35 -3.34 1.56
N ASP A 67 -7.25 -3.97 1.14
CA ASP A 67 -6.29 -4.58 2.06
C ASP A 67 -5.49 -3.54 2.83
N ILE A 68 -5.10 -2.43 2.18
CA ILE A 68 -4.42 -1.31 2.84
C ILE A 68 -5.35 -0.63 3.84
N ASN A 69 -6.62 -0.44 3.50
CA ASN A 69 -7.61 0.15 4.41
C ASN A 69 -7.89 -0.74 5.62
N LYS A 70 -7.75 -2.07 5.47
CA LYS A 70 -7.86 -3.05 6.56
C LYS A 70 -6.65 -3.11 7.51
N ILE A 71 -5.57 -2.37 7.26
CA ILE A 71 -4.47 -2.26 8.22
C ILE A 71 -5.01 -1.66 9.53
N GLU A 72 -5.08 -2.49 10.58
CA GLU A 72 -5.86 -2.20 11.80
C GLU A 72 -5.36 -0.95 12.53
N ASN A 73 -4.04 -0.79 12.61
CA ASN A 73 -3.44 0.33 13.30
C ASN A 73 -3.40 1.55 12.37
N LYS A 74 -4.30 2.50 12.62
CA LYS A 74 -4.44 3.75 11.83
C LYS A 74 -3.12 4.50 11.63
N ARG A 75 -2.24 4.55 12.65
CA ARG A 75 -0.93 5.22 12.54
C ARG A 75 0.02 4.46 11.62
N ALA A 76 0.05 3.13 11.72
CA ALA A 76 0.79 2.27 10.82
C ALA A 76 0.25 2.37 9.38
N ARG A 77 -1.08 2.37 9.19
CA ARG A 77 -1.74 2.56 7.89
C ARG A 77 -1.33 3.88 7.24
N LYS A 78 -1.41 5.00 7.97
CA LYS A 78 -0.89 6.31 7.53
C LYS A 78 0.54 6.19 7.00
N TYR A 79 1.45 5.57 7.76
CA TYR A 79 2.87 5.49 7.37
C TYR A 79 3.09 4.57 6.17
N PHE A 80 2.27 3.53 6.02
CA PHE A 80 2.28 2.66 4.84
C PHE A 80 1.85 3.43 3.59
N ILE A 81 0.74 4.19 3.67
CA ILE A 81 0.22 5.02 2.58
C ILE A 81 1.27 6.05 2.16
N ILE A 82 1.84 6.78 3.12
CA ILE A 82 2.91 7.76 2.86
C ILE A 82 4.10 7.13 2.14
N HIS A 83 4.49 5.91 2.53
CA HIS A 83 5.67 5.26 1.98
C HIS A 83 5.45 4.68 0.59
N TYR A 84 4.28 4.08 0.32
CA TYR A 84 4.07 3.23 -0.84
C TYR A 84 3.04 3.73 -1.84
N CYS A 85 2.08 4.57 -1.43
CA CYS A 85 0.88 4.83 -2.25
C CYS A 85 0.95 6.11 -3.09
N TYR A 86 1.91 7.00 -2.82
CA TYR A 86 2.11 8.19 -3.65
C TYR A 86 2.77 7.83 -4.98
N MET A 87 2.24 8.37 -6.09
CA MET A 87 2.77 8.18 -7.44
C MET A 87 4.23 8.65 -7.57
N ARG A 88 4.56 9.79 -6.95
CA ARG A 88 5.95 10.22 -6.78
C ARG A 88 6.55 9.51 -5.58
N LYS A 89 7.58 8.71 -5.82
CA LYS A 89 8.38 8.12 -4.74
C LYS A 89 8.94 9.23 -3.85
N LYS A 90 8.61 9.17 -2.57
CA LYS A 90 9.12 10.09 -1.54
C LYS A 90 10.40 9.52 -0.94
N THR A 91 11.33 10.40 -0.59
CA THR A 91 12.48 10.09 0.24
C THR A 91 12.04 9.74 1.65
N VAL A 92 12.91 9.08 2.42
CA VAL A 92 12.62 8.78 3.83
C VAL A 92 12.39 10.08 4.62
N SER A 93 13.17 11.13 4.35
CA SER A 93 13.01 12.43 5.03
C SER A 93 11.63 13.03 4.79
N GLU A 94 11.18 13.09 3.53
CA GLU A 94 9.84 13.58 3.19
C GLU A 94 8.74 12.74 3.83
N CYS A 95 8.91 11.41 3.87
CA CYS A 95 7.94 10.53 4.52
C CYS A 95 7.85 10.81 6.03
N VAL A 96 8.97 11.00 6.71
CA VAL A 96 9.04 11.29 8.15
C VAL A 96 8.42 12.64 8.46
N GLU A 97 8.68 13.65 7.63
CA GLU A 97 8.10 14.99 7.73
C GLU A 97 6.57 14.94 7.60
N MET A 98 6.05 14.32 6.53
CA MET A 98 4.60 14.14 6.33
C MET A 98 3.93 13.30 7.43
N ALA A 99 4.67 12.33 7.97
CA ALA A 99 4.20 11.51 9.07
C ALA A 99 4.09 12.29 10.39
N GLY A 100 4.77 13.45 10.51
CA GLY A 100 4.77 14.30 11.71
C GLY A 100 5.34 13.59 12.93
N THR A 101 6.42 12.82 12.77
CA THR A 101 6.94 11.93 13.82
C THR A 101 8.46 11.80 13.78
N SER A 102 9.06 11.20 14.81
CA SER A 102 10.48 10.82 14.79
C SER A 102 10.75 9.68 13.79
N SER A 103 11.96 9.67 13.21
CA SER A 103 12.43 8.60 12.32
C SER A 103 12.28 7.21 12.94
N THR A 104 12.67 7.03 14.20
CA THR A 104 12.53 5.75 14.93
C THR A 104 11.08 5.27 14.98
N SER A 105 10.14 6.17 15.31
CA SER A 105 8.72 5.83 15.36
C SER A 105 8.18 5.52 13.97
N TYR A 106 8.58 6.29 12.96
CA TYR A 106 8.20 6.07 11.57
C TYR A 106 8.61 4.66 11.12
N HIS A 107 9.87 4.28 11.31
CA HIS A 107 10.37 2.96 10.91
C HIS A 107 9.67 1.81 11.65
N ARG A 108 9.41 1.96 12.96
CA ARG A 108 8.70 0.96 13.76
C ARG A 108 7.28 0.73 13.24
N TYR A 109 6.49 1.80 13.09
CA TYR A 109 5.10 1.69 12.65
C TYR A 109 4.99 1.30 11.17
N LYS A 110 5.94 1.71 10.33
CA LYS A 110 6.04 1.22 8.95
C LYS A 110 6.23 -0.30 8.92
N GLN A 111 7.13 -0.84 9.74
CA GLN A 111 7.35 -2.28 9.81
C GLN A 111 6.09 -3.03 10.27
N ILE A 112 5.39 -2.51 11.28
CA ILE A 112 4.11 -3.06 11.74
C ILE A 112 3.10 -3.10 10.58
N ALA A 113 2.97 -2.00 9.85
CA ALA A 113 2.05 -1.89 8.72
C ALA A 113 2.38 -2.89 7.61
N VAL A 114 3.67 -3.03 7.27
CA VAL A 114 4.14 -3.96 6.23
C VAL A 114 3.83 -5.41 6.60
N LEU A 115 4.07 -5.81 7.85
CA LEU A 115 3.75 -7.17 8.30
C LEU A 115 2.24 -7.42 8.37
N ASN A 116 1.47 -6.42 8.78
CA ASN A 116 0.01 -6.53 8.82
C ASN A 116 -0.58 -6.63 7.41
N PHE A 117 -0.11 -5.81 6.47
CA PHE A 117 -0.47 -5.91 5.05
C PHE A 117 -0.10 -7.28 4.47
N ALA A 118 1.10 -7.81 4.76
CA ALA A 118 1.51 -9.13 4.29
C ALA A 118 0.54 -10.23 4.70
N ARG A 119 0.04 -10.17 5.93
CA ARG A 119 -0.93 -11.11 6.49
C ARG A 119 -2.33 -10.97 5.88
N ILE A 120 -2.75 -9.74 5.61
CA ILE A 120 -4.08 -9.45 5.04
C ILE A 120 -4.11 -9.81 3.56
N HIS A 121 -3.09 -9.42 2.82
CA HIS A 121 -3.08 -9.48 1.37
C HIS A 121 -3.16 -10.93 0.88
N GLN A 122 -4.21 -11.21 0.10
CA GLN A 122 -4.46 -12.52 -0.50
C GLN A 122 -4.30 -13.68 0.51
N ASN A 123 -4.80 -13.48 1.74
CA ASN A 123 -4.75 -14.47 2.83
C ASN A 123 -3.33 -14.88 3.26
N GLY A 124 -2.40 -13.92 3.31
CA GLY A 124 -1.04 -14.17 3.84
C GLY A 124 -0.04 -14.62 2.78
N GLU A 125 -0.36 -14.51 1.48
CA GLU A 125 0.51 -14.93 0.36
C GLU A 125 1.93 -14.33 0.45
N LEU A 126 2.05 -13.14 1.05
CA LEU A 126 3.32 -12.43 1.16
C LEU A 126 4.15 -12.85 2.37
N GLU A 127 3.60 -13.62 3.31
CA GLU A 127 4.32 -14.12 4.47
C GLU A 127 5.33 -15.20 4.06
N ALA A 128 6.56 -15.05 4.53
CA ALA A 128 7.61 -16.04 4.36
C ALA A 128 7.99 -16.62 5.72
N TYR A 129 8.29 -17.91 5.74
CA TYR A 129 8.60 -18.65 6.97
C TYR A 129 9.95 -19.38 6.83
N LYS A 130 10.65 -19.53 7.95
CA LYS A 130 11.94 -20.24 8.05
C LYS A 130 11.75 -21.75 8.23
#